data_AF-A0A7Y5UMB5-F1
#
_entry.id   AF-A0A7Y5UMB5-F1
#
_cell.length_a   1.000
_cell.length_b   1.000
_cell.length_c   1.000
_cell.angle_alpha   90.00
_cell.angle_beta   90.00
_cell.angle_gamma   90.00
#
_symmetry.space_group_name_H-M   'P 1'
#
loop_
_entity.id
_entity.type
_entity.pdbx_description
1 polymer ?
#
loop_
_entity_poly.entity_id
_entity_poly.type
_entity_poly.pdbx_seq_one_letter_code
_entity_poly.pdbx_strand_id
1 'polypeptide(L)' 'MSEPRLFLVRVWQHLSQFRAAVRGLDEAEPQLFDEPAQLGEFLRQASAEAPRPPAEGNGTPANAEQTPPR' A
#
# COMPACT_ATOMS: atom_id res chain seq x y z
N MET A 1 -16.12 7.95 3.41
CA MET A 1 -14.87 7.68 2.67
C MET A 1 -13.98 6.92 3.63
N SER A 2 -13.58 5.68 3.35
CA SER A 2 -12.68 4.98 4.27
C SER A 2 -11.27 5.56 4.18
N GLU A 3 -10.63 5.78 5.32
CA GLU A 3 -9.35 6.48 5.35
C GLU A 3 -8.21 5.55 4.93
N PRO A 4 -7.10 6.08 4.37
CA PRO A 4 -5.92 5.26 4.09
C PRO A 4 -5.43 4.60 5.37
N ARG A 5 -5.29 3.27 5.35
CA ARG A 5 -4.80 2.49 6.50
C ARG A 5 -3.27 2.38 6.43
N LEU A 6 -2.62 2.69 7.55
CA LEU A 6 -1.17 2.57 7.71
C LEU A 6 -0.84 1.38 8.61
N PHE A 7 0.16 0.60 8.20
CA PHE A 7 0.63 -0.58 8.91
C PHE A 7 2.12 -0.47 9.21
N LEU A 8 2.52 -0.87 10.42
CA LEU A 8 3.90 -1.17 10.75
C LEU A 8 4.14 -2.67 10.48
N VAL A 9 5.10 -2.98 9.62
CA VAL A 9 5.48 -4.37 9.30
C VAL A 9 6.91 -4.64 9.76
N ARG A 10 7.10 -5.65 10.60
CA ARG A 10 8.42 -6.17 10.97
C ARG A 10 8.59 -7.56 10.39
N VAL A 11 9.67 -7.79 9.65
CA VAL A 11 9.99 -9.09 9.04
C VAL A 11 11.30 -9.59 9.62
N TRP A 12 11.32 -10.85 10.02
CA TRP A 12 12.51 -11.55 10.46
C TRP A 12 12.80 -12.68 9.48
N GLN A 13 14.06 -12.78 9.07
CA GLN A 13 14.59 -13.93 8.35
C GLN A 13 15.73 -14.48 9.19
N HIS A 14 15.45 -15.55 9.95
CA HIS A 14 16.46 -16.23 10.75
C HIS A 14 16.44 -17.72 10.36
N LEU A 15 17.61 -18.27 10.01
CA LEU A 15 17.78 -19.67 9.62
C LEU A 15 16.78 -20.13 8.53
N SER A 16 16.56 -19.29 7.51
CA SER A 16 15.64 -19.55 6.39
C SER A 16 14.16 -19.67 6.76
N GLN A 17 13.78 -19.37 8.01
CA GLN A 17 12.38 -19.30 8.43
C GLN A 17 11.87 -17.87 8.28
N PHE A 18 10.69 -17.73 7.67
CA PHE A 18 9.99 -16.46 7.57
C PHE A 18 9.17 -16.21 8.82
N ARG A 19 9.26 -15.00 9.36
CA ARG A 19 8.26 -14.46 10.30
C ARG A 19 7.98 -13.01 10.00
N ALA A 20 6.73 -12.61 10.16
CA ALA A 20 6.34 -11.22 10.15
C ALA A 20 5.35 -10.88 11.27
N ALA A 21 5.40 -9.64 11.71
CA ALA A 21 4.41 -9.04 12.59
C ALA A 21 3.87 -7.78 11.91
N VAL A 22 2.56 -7.66 11.80
CA VAL A 22 1.87 -6.49 11.26
C VAL A 22 1.00 -5.87 12.33
N ARG A 23 1.03 -4.54 12.45
CA ARG A 23 0.16 -3.81 13.36
C ARG A 23 -0.39 -2.57 12.67
N GLY A 24 -1.70 -2.38 12.66
CA GLY A 24 -2.29 -1.10 12.29
C GLY A 24 -1.87 0.02 13.26
N LEU A 25 -1.76 1.27 12.81
CA LEU A 25 -1.41 2.38 13.71
C LEU A 25 -2.42 2.57 14.86
N ASP A 26 -3.70 2.27 14.60
CA ASP A 26 -4.79 2.38 15.57
C ASP A 26 -5.03 1.08 16.37
N GLU A 27 -4.24 0.03 16.09
CA GLU A 27 -4.39 -1.28 16.72
C GLU A 27 -3.34 -1.49 17.81
N ALA A 28 -3.79 -2.00 18.96
CA ALA A 28 -2.90 -2.25 20.09
C ALA A 28 -2.00 -3.47 19.85
N GLU A 29 -2.54 -4.54 19.25
CA GLU A 29 -1.87 -5.83 19.16
C GLU A 29 -1.39 -6.15 17.74
N PRO A 30 -0.13 -6.62 17.57
CA PRO A 30 0.34 -7.07 16.28
C PRO A 30 -0.20 -8.46 15.93
N GLN A 31 -0.56 -8.65 14.67
CA GLN A 31 -0.84 -9.96 14.08
C GLN A 31 0.44 -10.60 13.56
N LEU A 32 0.63 -11.89 13.87
CA LEU A 32 1.82 -12.66 13.50
C LEU A 32 1.56 -13.54 12.27
N PHE A 33 2.60 -13.71 11.45
CA PHE A 33 2.60 -14.53 10.24
C PHE A 33 3.88 -15.36 10.18
N ASP A 34 3.75 -16.65 9.90
CA ASP A 34 4.90 -17.58 9.72
C ASP A 34 5.15 -17.92 8.24
N GLU A 35 4.25 -17.51 7.33
CA GLU A 35 4.36 -17.79 5.88
C GLU A 35 4.23 -16.50 5.05
N PRO A 36 5.09 -16.28 4.02
CA PRO A 36 5.00 -15.09 3.17
C PRO A 36 3.65 -14.93 2.47
N ALA A 37 3.03 -16.04 2.07
CA ALA A 37 1.73 -16.04 1.39
C ALA A 37 0.60 -15.51 2.29
N GLN A 38 0.64 -15.82 3.59
CA GLN A 38 -0.37 -15.34 4.54
C GLN A 38 -0.28 -13.83 4.73
N LEU A 39 0.94 -13.28 4.82
CA LEU A 39 1.16 -11.84 4.88
C LEU A 39 0.64 -11.14 3.61
N GLY A 40 0.93 -11.71 2.44
CA GLY A 40 0.47 -11.16 1.15
C GLY A 40 -1.04 -11.10 1.04
N GLU A 41 -1.73 -12.16 1.44
CA GLU A 41 -3.20 -12.23 1.47
C GLU A 41 -3.80 -11.19 2.42
N PHE A 42 -3.24 -11.05 3.62
CA PHE A 42 -3.66 -10.04 4.59
C PHE A 42 -3.58 -8.63 4.01
N LEU A 43 -2.42 -8.25 3.44
CA LEU A 43 -2.23 -6.91 2.88
C LEU A 43 -3.13 -6.65 1.67
N ARG A 44 -3.38 -7.68 0.85
CA ARG A 44 -4.31 -7.59 -0.29
C ARG A 44 -5.74 -7.34 0.16
N GLN A 45 -6.21 -8.07 1.18
CA GLN A 45 -7.54 -7.88 1.74
C GLN A 45 -7.67 -6.50 2.39
N ALA A 46 -6.69 -6.08 3.19
CA ALA A 46 -6.67 -4.74 3.79
C ALA A 46 -6.69 -3.62 2.74
N SER A 47 -6.07 -3.83 1.58
CA SER A 47 -6.07 -2.89 0.45
C SER A 47 -7.41 -2.87 -0.30
N ALA A 48 -8.12 -3.99 -0.38
CA ALA A 48 -9.43 -4.07 -1.03
C ALA A 48 -10.54 -3.37 -0.22
N GLU A 49 -10.39 -3.31 1.10
CA GLU A 49 -11.28 -2.57 2.00
C GLU A 49 -10.99 -1.06 2.05
N ALA A 50 -9.78 -0.64 1.64
CA ALA A 50 -9.44 0.76 1.50
C ALA A 50 -10.14 1.35 0.26
N PRO A 51 -10.68 2.57 0.29
CA PRO A 51 -11.31 3.14 -0.88
C PRO A 51 -10.21 3.48 -1.86
N ARG A 52 -10.53 3.26 -3.13
CA ARG A 52 -9.68 3.74 -4.21
C ARG A 52 -9.54 5.25 -4.06
N PRO A 53 -8.33 5.83 -4.13
CA PRO A 53 -8.20 7.26 -4.26
C PRO A 53 -9.02 7.71 -5.49
N PRO A 54 -9.63 8.90 -5.45
CA PRO A 54 -10.27 9.44 -6.64
C PRO A 54 -9.22 9.43 -7.77
N ALA A 55 -9.57 8.79 -8.89
CA ALA A 55 -8.71 8.79 -10.06
C ALA A 55 -8.43 10.27 -10.40
N GLU A 56 -7.18 10.68 -10.29
CA GLU A 56 -6.76 12.02 -10.68
C GLU A 56 -7.20 12.22 -12.13
N GLY A 57 -8.14 13.16 -12.32
CA GLY A 57 -8.72 13.45 -13.62
C GLY A 57 -7.61 13.81 -14.60
N ASN A 58 -7.67 13.20 -15.79
CA ASN A 58 -6.94 13.53 -17.01
C ASN A 58 -6.02 14.76 -16.88
N GLY A 59 -4.76 14.51 -16.56
CA GLY A 59 -3.68 15.37 -16.99
C GLY A 59 -3.59 15.29 -18.51
N THR A 60 -4.43 16.06 -19.21
CA THR A 60 -4.19 16.41 -20.61
C THR A 60 -2.76 16.94 -20.68
N PRO A 61 -1.84 16.35 -21.45
CA PRO A 61 -0.58 17.04 -21.70
C PRO A 61 -0.96 18.33 -22.43
N ALA A 62 -0.75 19.47 -21.78
CA ALA A 62 -0.81 20.76 -22.43
C ALA A 62 0.24 20.72 -23.54
N ASN A 63 -0.22 20.43 -24.76
CA ASN A 63 0.55 20.55 -25.97
C ASN A 63 1.01 22.00 -26.03
N ALA A 64 2.28 22.22 -25.75
CA ALA A 64 2.91 23.53 -25.82
C ALA A 64 2.91 23.96 -27.29
N GLU A 65 1.87 24.69 -27.67
CA GLU A 65 1.85 25.49 -28.89
C GLU A 65 2.92 26.58 -28.74
N GLN A 66 4.16 26.23 -29.08
CA GLN A 66 5.24 27.19 -29.31
C GLN A 66 5.40 27.35 -30.83
N THR A 67 4.56 28.19 -31.41
CA THR A 67 4.77 28.75 -32.74
C THR A 67 5.86 29.83 -32.63
N PRO A 68 7.05 29.68 -33.23
CA PRO A 68 8.04 30.76 -33.26
C PRO A 68 7.61 31.81 -34.30
N PRO A 69 7.70 33.11 -34.01
CA PRO A 69 7.50 34.14 -35.02
C PRO A 69 8.77 34.30 -35.87
N ARG A 70 8.65 34.23 -37.19
CA ARG A 70 9.30 35.16 -38.14
C ARG A 70 8.77 35.04 -39.55
#